data_AF-A6EMG0-F1
#
_entry.id   AF-A6EMG0-F1
#
_cell.length_a   1.000
_cell.length_b   1.000
_cell.length_c   1.000
_cell.angle_alpha   90.00
_cell.angle_beta   90.00
_cell.angle_gamma   90.00
#
_symmetry.space_group_name_H-M   'P 1'
#
loop_
_entity.id
_entity.type
_entity.pdbx_description
1 polymer ?
#
loop_
_entity_poly.entity_id
_entity_poly.type
_entity_poly.pdbx_seq_one_letter_code
_entity_poly.pdbx_strand_id
1 'polypeptide(L)'
;MKFWPKKEYHFTLIDTQEKTLERLKRRTEHSKHLTSSHTDKSFRGIINHHQFKLITSEIGFGAFCVLEGTIEPNGVKITITIHKVFKGFLLLFMLFPVAAVCIQLLTATAAFHWLMIVIMLGQIAVIRFILIPLFFKRLSKRSLQSLRDVLDIQLIKK
;
A
#
# COMPACT_ATOMS: atom_id res chain seq x y z
N MET A 1 -12.17 -3.77 14.24
CA MET A 1 -10.85 -3.33 13.74
C MET A 1 -10.72 -3.68 12.25
N LYS A 2 -10.23 -2.78 11.38
CA LYS A 2 -10.01 -3.11 9.96
C LYS A 2 -8.83 -4.08 9.83
N PHE A 3 -9.00 -5.15 9.05
CA PHE A 3 -7.95 -6.16 8.84
C PHE A 3 -6.72 -5.55 8.14
N TRP A 4 -6.96 -4.67 7.18
CA TRP A 4 -5.93 -3.97 6.44
C TRP A 4 -5.78 -2.54 6.94
N PRO A 5 -4.53 -2.05 7.10
CA PRO A 5 -4.31 -0.67 7.49
C PRO A 5 -4.74 0.29 6.35
N LYS A 6 -5.30 1.43 6.75
CA LYS A 6 -5.69 2.55 5.89
C LYS A 6 -5.21 3.83 6.57
N LYS A 7 -4.72 4.79 5.80
CA LYS A 7 -4.44 6.15 6.27
C LYS A 7 -5.11 7.16 5.38
N GLU A 8 -5.61 8.22 5.98
CA GLU A 8 -6.24 9.34 5.30
C GLU A 8 -5.44 10.59 5.66
N TYR A 9 -5.26 11.46 4.68
CA TYR A 9 -4.52 12.71 4.82
C TYR A 9 -5.27 13.81 4.07
N HIS A 10 -5.18 15.02 4.61
CA HIS A 10 -5.68 16.23 3.97
C HIS A 10 -4.54 17.22 3.83
N PHE A 11 -4.41 17.82 2.65
CA PHE A 11 -3.37 18.78 2.33
C PHE A 11 -3.99 20.06 1.82
N THR A 12 -3.35 21.19 2.09
CA THR A 12 -3.70 22.44 1.40
C THR A 12 -2.95 22.55 0.08
N LEU A 13 -3.63 23.12 -0.90
CA LEU A 13 -3.01 23.48 -2.16
C LEU A 13 -2.23 24.78 -1.99
N ILE A 14 -1.01 24.83 -2.54
CA ILE A 14 -0.25 26.07 -2.68
C ILE A 14 -0.69 26.82 -3.94
N ASP A 15 -0.96 26.08 -5.02
CA ASP A 15 -1.35 26.59 -6.33
C ASP A 15 -2.82 26.29 -6.64
N THR A 16 -3.31 26.76 -7.79
CA THR A 16 -4.66 26.43 -8.26
C THR A 16 -4.83 24.92 -8.48
N GLN A 17 -6.08 24.46 -8.36
CA GLN A 17 -6.47 23.07 -8.64
C GLN A 17 -5.98 22.60 -10.02
N GLU A 18 -6.10 23.44 -11.04
CA GLU A 18 -5.70 23.16 -12.42
C GLU A 18 -4.19 22.96 -12.54
N LYS A 19 -3.38 23.89 -12.00
CA LYS A 19 -1.91 23.78 -12.01
C LYS A 19 -1.44 22.53 -11.29
N THR A 20 -2.06 22.21 -10.16
CA THR A 20 -1.73 21.01 -9.37
C THR A 20 -2.04 19.74 -10.14
N LEU A 21 -3.21 19.69 -10.80
CA LEU A 21 -3.62 18.58 -11.63
C LEU A 21 -2.69 18.39 -12.84
N GLU A 22 -2.29 19.48 -13.49
CA GLU A 22 -1.36 19.44 -14.63
C GLU A 22 0.03 18.92 -14.21
N ARG A 23 0.56 19.40 -13.08
CA ARG A 23 1.81 18.88 -12.50
C ARG A 23 1.73 17.38 -12.23
N LEU A 24 0.63 16.93 -11.63
CA LEU A 24 0.41 15.51 -11.35
C LEU A 24 0.36 14.68 -12.63
N LYS A 25 -0.36 15.14 -13.65
CA LYS A 25 -0.42 14.49 -14.98
C LYS A 25 0.98 14.38 -15.61
N ARG A 26 1.78 15.45 -15.55
CA ARG A 26 3.14 15.46 -16.12
C ARG A 26 4.08 14.47 -15.42
N ARG A 27 3.89 14.22 -14.13
CA ARG A 27 4.70 13.31 -13.29
C ARG A 27 4.13 11.89 -13.17
N THR A 28 3.02 11.61 -13.86
CA THR A 28 2.34 10.31 -13.83
C THR A 28 2.37 9.67 -15.21
N GLU A 29 2.85 8.44 -15.28
CA GLU A 29 2.61 7.59 -16.45
C GLU A 29 1.18 7.03 -16.37
N HIS A 30 0.37 7.29 -17.40
CA HIS A 30 -0.98 6.77 -17.48
C HIS A 30 -0.96 5.25 -17.68
N SER A 31 -1.55 4.52 -16.75
CA SER A 31 -1.73 3.07 -16.86
C SER A 31 -3.01 2.62 -16.16
N LYS A 32 -3.81 1.81 -16.87
CA LYS A 32 -4.98 1.14 -16.29
C LYS A 32 -4.59 0.06 -15.28
N HIS A 33 -3.40 -0.53 -15.45
CA HIS A 33 -2.87 -1.55 -14.57
C HIS A 33 -1.86 -0.92 -13.62
N LEU A 34 -2.15 -1.00 -12.32
CA LEU A 34 -1.26 -0.55 -11.24
C LEU A 34 -0.15 -1.58 -10.99
N THR A 35 0.64 -1.82 -12.02
CA THR A 35 1.82 -2.69 -11.98
C THR A 35 3.07 -1.85 -12.06
N SER A 36 4.08 -2.22 -11.27
CA SER A 36 5.41 -1.58 -11.37
C SER A 36 6.00 -1.88 -12.75
N SER A 37 6.50 -0.86 -13.42
CA SER A 37 7.28 -0.97 -14.66
C SER A 37 8.39 0.06 -14.61
N HIS A 38 9.47 -0.18 -15.37
CA HIS A 38 10.51 0.83 -15.53
C HIS A 38 9.92 2.06 -16.21
N THR A 39 10.09 3.22 -15.58
CA THR A 39 9.58 4.52 -16.08
C THR A 39 10.33 5.67 -15.44
N ASP A 40 10.53 6.76 -16.18
CA ASP A 40 11.15 7.98 -15.68
C ASP A 40 10.17 8.87 -14.91
N LYS A 41 8.91 8.43 -14.78
CA LYS A 41 7.85 9.14 -14.06
C LYS A 41 7.81 8.72 -12.59
N SER A 42 7.50 9.67 -11.70
CA SER A 42 7.39 9.43 -10.25
C SER A 42 6.22 8.50 -9.89
N PHE A 43 5.14 8.58 -10.66
CA PHE A 43 3.93 7.80 -10.45
C PHE A 43 3.50 7.04 -11.69
N ARG A 44 2.71 5.99 -11.44
CA ARG A 44 1.97 5.28 -12.46
C ARG A 44 0.53 5.07 -12.01
N GLY A 45 -0.43 5.29 -12.90
CA GLY A 45 -1.84 5.04 -12.60
C GLY A 45 -2.80 5.87 -13.44
N ILE A 46 -3.95 6.20 -12.86
CA ILE A 46 -5.05 6.84 -13.57
C ILE A 46 -5.39 8.16 -12.89
N ILE A 47 -5.60 9.20 -13.69
CA ILE A 47 -6.08 10.51 -13.24
C ILE A 47 -7.33 10.83 -14.07
N ASN A 48 -8.48 10.91 -13.41
CA ASN A 48 -9.78 11.18 -14.02
C ASN A 48 -10.36 12.46 -13.42
N HIS A 49 -10.43 13.53 -14.21
CA HIS A 49 -10.83 14.86 -13.75
C HIS A 49 -10.01 15.28 -12.51
N HIS A 50 -10.64 15.32 -11.35
CA HIS A 50 -10.06 15.72 -10.08
C HIS A 50 -9.67 14.54 -9.19
N GLN A 51 -9.94 13.31 -9.62
CA GLN A 51 -9.64 12.09 -8.87
C GLN A 51 -8.41 11.40 -9.46
N PHE A 52 -7.61 10.80 -8.59
CA PHE A 52 -6.45 10.03 -9.02
C PHE A 52 -6.31 8.74 -8.22
N LYS A 53 -5.74 7.74 -8.87
CA LYS A 53 -5.36 6.47 -8.28
C LYS A 53 -3.99 6.08 -8.81
N LEU A 54 -3.00 6.14 -7.92
CA LEU A 54 -1.59 6.09 -8.27
C LEU A 54 -0.85 5.06 -7.43
N ILE A 55 0.20 4.52 -8.00
CA ILE A 55 1.28 3.84 -7.30
C ILE A 55 2.59 4.61 -7.57
N THR A 56 3.53 4.52 -6.63
CA THR A 56 4.88 5.03 -6.88
C THR A 56 5.59 4.13 -7.89
N SER A 57 6.38 4.72 -8.78
CA SER A 57 7.18 3.99 -9.77
C SER A 57 8.49 3.43 -9.21
N GLU A 58 8.72 3.54 -7.89
CA GLU A 58 9.92 3.01 -7.24
C GLU A 58 10.03 1.49 -7.41
N ILE A 59 11.21 1.04 -7.82
CA ILE A 59 11.50 -0.38 -8.05
C ILE A 59 11.35 -1.17 -6.75
N GLY A 60 10.71 -2.34 -6.84
CA GLY A 60 10.53 -3.29 -5.74
C GLY A 60 9.25 -3.07 -4.94
N PHE A 61 9.12 -1.93 -4.26
CA PHE A 61 8.02 -1.70 -3.31
C PHE A 61 7.04 -0.59 -3.72
N GLY A 62 7.25 0.06 -4.87
CA GLY A 62 6.44 1.20 -5.29
C GLY A 62 4.95 0.89 -5.49
N ALA A 63 4.62 -0.36 -5.85
CA ALA A 63 3.24 -0.83 -6.04
C ALA A 63 2.57 -1.36 -4.76
N PHE A 64 3.27 -1.41 -3.61
CA PHE A 64 2.71 -1.95 -2.38
C PHE A 64 1.55 -1.09 -1.84
N CYS A 65 1.72 0.23 -1.88
CA CYS A 65 0.71 1.19 -1.48
C CYS A 65 0.05 1.84 -2.70
N VAL A 66 -1.27 1.96 -2.65
CA VAL A 66 -2.06 2.74 -3.59
C VAL A 66 -2.44 4.05 -2.93
N LEU A 67 -2.17 5.14 -3.65
CA LEU A 67 -2.58 6.50 -3.35
C LEU A 67 -3.86 6.79 -4.13
N GLU A 68 -4.99 6.81 -3.44
CA GLU A 68 -6.27 7.26 -4.00
C GLU A 68 -6.55 8.65 -3.48
N GLY A 69 -6.81 9.62 -4.35
CA GLY A 69 -7.05 10.98 -3.89
C GLY A 69 -7.97 11.78 -4.77
N THR A 70 -8.43 12.91 -4.22
CA THR A 70 -9.24 13.90 -4.91
C THR A 70 -8.66 15.28 -4.65
N ILE A 71 -8.43 16.03 -5.72
CA ILE A 71 -7.98 17.41 -5.70
C ILE A 71 -9.23 18.28 -5.66
N GLU A 72 -9.50 18.93 -4.53
CA GLU A 72 -10.58 19.88 -4.33
C GLU A 72 -10.03 21.32 -4.44
N PRO A 73 -10.88 22.36 -4.63
CA PRO A 73 -10.41 23.74 -4.75
C PRO A 73 -9.56 24.22 -3.57
N ASN A 74 -9.85 23.73 -2.37
CA ASN A 74 -9.22 24.17 -1.13
C ASN A 74 -8.18 23.17 -0.58
N GLY A 75 -7.91 22.06 -1.28
CA GLY A 75 -7.03 21.03 -0.76
C GLY A 75 -7.03 19.71 -1.52
N VAL A 76 -6.24 18.75 -1.02
CA VAL A 76 -6.18 17.40 -1.57
C VAL A 76 -6.49 16.39 -0.47
N LYS A 77 -7.49 15.55 -0.72
CA LYS A 77 -7.81 14.39 0.13
C LYS A 77 -7.10 13.17 -0.42
N ILE A 78 -6.34 12.48 0.42
CA ILE A 78 -5.53 11.33 0.02
C ILE A 78 -5.78 10.17 0.96
N THR A 79 -6.16 9.04 0.40
CA THR A 79 -6.31 7.76 1.05
C THR A 79 -5.18 6.84 0.59
N ILE A 80 -4.42 6.31 1.55
CA ILE A 80 -3.38 5.31 1.30
C ILE A 80 -3.87 3.95 1.76
N THR A 81 -3.88 2.98 0.85
CA THR A 81 -4.26 1.59 1.12
C THR A 81 -3.22 0.61 0.59
N ILE A 82 -3.21 -0.62 1.10
CA ILE A 82 -2.42 -1.71 0.49
C ILE A 82 -3.07 -2.12 -0.83
N HIS A 83 -2.27 -2.28 -1.87
CA HIS A 83 -2.71 -2.74 -3.18
C HIS A 83 -3.35 -4.14 -3.11
N LYS A 84 -4.42 -4.37 -3.87
CA LYS A 84 -5.22 -5.61 -3.79
C LYS A 84 -4.40 -6.88 -3.99
N VAL A 85 -3.46 -6.85 -4.94
CA VAL A 85 -2.54 -7.97 -5.21
C VAL A 85 -1.69 -8.32 -3.99
N PHE A 86 -1.12 -7.32 -3.31
CA PHE A 86 -0.32 -7.54 -2.10
C PHE A 86 -1.17 -8.01 -0.92
N LYS A 87 -2.45 -7.61 -0.83
CA LYS A 87 -3.38 -8.19 0.16
C LYS A 87 -3.56 -9.69 -0.07
N GLY A 88 -3.71 -10.12 -1.33
CA GLY A 88 -3.78 -11.54 -1.70
C GLY A 88 -2.50 -12.29 -1.35
N PHE A 89 -1.33 -11.75 -1.72
CA PHE A 89 -0.04 -12.34 -1.35
C PHE A 89 0.16 -12.48 0.15
N LEU A 90 -0.19 -11.45 0.94
CA LEU A 90 -0.08 -11.50 2.39
C LEU A 90 -1.04 -12.54 3.00
N LEU A 91 -2.24 -12.68 2.45
CA LEU A 91 -3.20 -13.71 2.88
C LEU A 91 -2.67 -15.11 2.57
N LEU A 92 -2.15 -15.33 1.35
CA LEU A 92 -1.50 -16.59 0.97
C LEU A 92 -0.31 -16.90 1.88
N PHE A 93 0.49 -15.88 2.20
CA PHE A 93 1.66 -16.03 3.08
C PHE A 93 1.26 -16.46 4.49
N MET A 94 0.14 -15.96 5.02
CA MET A 94 -0.42 -16.40 6.32
C MET A 94 -0.99 -17.81 6.30
N LEU A 95 -1.27 -18.40 5.13
CA LEU A 95 -1.75 -19.78 5.01
C LEU A 95 -0.61 -20.82 5.04
N PHE A 96 0.64 -20.43 4.76
CA PHE A 96 1.76 -21.39 4.79
C PHE A 96 1.94 -22.10 6.14
N PRO A 97 1.91 -21.40 7.30
CA PRO A 97 1.96 -22.06 8.60
C PRO A 97 0.82 -23.07 8.81
N VAL A 98 -0.38 -22.74 8.34
CA VAL A 98 -1.56 -23.61 8.43
C VAL A 98 -1.35 -24.86 7.57
N ALA A 99 -0.93 -24.68 6.32
CA ALA A 99 -0.65 -25.78 5.41
C ALA A 99 0.43 -26.72 5.96
N ALA A 100 1.50 -26.16 6.55
CA ALA A 100 2.57 -26.95 7.16
C ALA A 100 2.06 -27.86 8.30
N VAL A 101 1.22 -27.32 9.18
CA VAL A 101 0.58 -28.08 10.27
C VAL A 101 -0.37 -29.14 9.71
N CYS A 102 -1.18 -28.80 8.70
CA CYS A 102 -2.08 -29.76 8.05
C CYS A 102 -1.33 -30.94 7.41
N ILE A 103 -0.22 -30.68 6.71
CA ILE A 103 0.61 -31.74 6.10
C ILE A 103 1.19 -32.65 7.18
N GLN A 104 1.67 -32.11 8.29
CA GLN A 104 2.18 -32.93 9.40
C GLN A 104 1.10 -33.81 10.02
N LEU A 105 -0.11 -33.30 10.19
CA LEU A 105 -1.26 -34.06 10.68
C LEU A 105 -1.63 -35.21 9.73
N LEU A 106 -1.68 -34.95 8.42
CA LEU A 106 -2.07 -35.94 7.40
C LEU A 106 -1.01 -37.03 7.20
N THR A 107 0.26 -36.70 7.35
CA THR A 107 1.37 -37.65 7.17
C THR A 107 1.62 -38.53 8.41
N ALA A 108 0.83 -38.37 9.48
CA ALA A 108 0.91 -39.13 10.73
C ALA A 108 2.35 -39.33 11.24
N THR A 109 3.22 -38.35 11.01
CA THR A 109 4.57 -38.40 11.55
C THR A 109 4.45 -38.36 13.08
N ALA A 110 5.09 -39.31 13.76
CA ALA A 110 5.07 -39.43 15.23
C ALA A 110 5.64 -38.20 15.97
N ALA A 111 6.07 -37.16 15.23
CA ALA A 111 6.66 -35.93 15.72
C ALA A 111 5.65 -34.77 15.89
N PHE A 112 4.35 -34.99 15.75
CA PHE A 112 3.37 -33.93 15.98
C PHE A 112 3.39 -33.50 17.47
N HIS A 113 3.91 -32.30 17.72
CA HIS A 113 3.99 -31.70 19.04
C HIS A 113 3.04 -30.50 19.12
N TRP A 114 2.33 -30.35 20.24
CA TRP A 114 1.40 -29.22 20.47
C TRP A 114 2.06 -27.83 20.29
N LEU A 115 3.38 -27.76 20.41
CA LEU A 115 4.18 -26.55 20.22
C LEU A 115 4.09 -26.04 18.78
N MET A 116 3.87 -26.92 17.79
CA MET A 116 3.65 -26.56 16.38
C MET A 116 2.43 -25.64 16.21
N ILE A 117 1.35 -25.90 16.95
CA ILE A 117 0.13 -25.05 16.91
C ILE A 117 0.45 -23.66 17.48
N VAL A 118 1.20 -23.61 18.59
CA VAL A 118 1.63 -22.35 19.19
C VAL A 118 2.52 -21.55 18.23
N ILE A 119 3.47 -22.21 17.57
CA ILE A 119 4.35 -21.58 16.57
C ILE A 119 3.52 -21.07 15.39
N MET A 120 2.57 -21.86 14.87
CA MET A 120 1.67 -21.45 13.79
C MET A 120 0.89 -20.18 14.16
N LEU A 121 0.25 -20.16 15.33
CA LEU A 121 -0.47 -18.99 15.82
C LEU A 121 0.46 -17.80 16.03
N GLY A 122 1.65 -18.03 16.57
CA GLY A 122 2.69 -17.02 16.75
C GLY A 122 3.13 -16.38 15.43
N GLN A 123 3.38 -17.18 14.40
CA GLN A 123 3.75 -16.69 13.06
C GLN A 123 2.63 -15.85 12.45
N ILE A 124 1.37 -16.32 12.52
CA ILE A 124 0.21 -15.56 12.04
C ILE A 124 0.10 -14.23 12.79
N ALA A 125 0.27 -14.25 14.11
CA ALA A 125 0.23 -13.03 14.93
C ALA A 125 1.36 -12.06 14.57
N VAL A 126 2.60 -12.53 14.41
CA VAL A 126 3.74 -11.70 14.00
C VAL A 126 3.49 -11.07 12.63
N ILE A 127 3.04 -11.85 11.65
CA ILE A 127 2.74 -11.32 10.31
C ILE A 127 1.63 -10.25 10.41
N ARG A 128 0.54 -10.57 11.13
CA ARG A 128 -0.67 -9.75 11.21
C ARG A 128 -0.45 -8.43 11.95
N PHE A 129 0.24 -8.48 13.08
CA PHE A 129 0.33 -7.36 14.03
C PHE A 129 1.67 -6.62 13.97
N ILE A 130 2.73 -7.26 13.47
CA ILE A 130 4.07 -6.64 13.40
C ILE A 130 4.42 -6.33 11.94
N LEU A 131 4.47 -7.36 11.08
CA LEU A 131 5.00 -7.21 9.72
C LEU A 131 4.12 -6.29 8.85
N ILE A 132 2.82 -6.58 8.76
CA ILE A 132 1.90 -5.78 7.92
C ILE A 132 1.88 -4.29 8.34
N PRO A 133 1.70 -3.94 9.63
CA PRO A 133 1.70 -2.54 10.04
C PRO A 133 3.05 -1.84 9.85
N LEU A 134 4.17 -2.55 10.10
CA LEU A 134 5.50 -1.99 9.95
C LEU A 134 5.81 -1.64 8.48
N PHE A 135 5.61 -2.60 7.57
CA PHE A 135 5.79 -2.39 6.14
C PHE A 135 4.88 -1.30 5.61
N PHE A 136 3.59 -1.34 5.99
CA PHE A 136 2.65 -0.31 5.60
C PHE A 136 3.07 1.07 6.12
N LYS A 137 3.53 1.19 7.38
CA LYS A 137 3.99 2.47 7.94
C LYS A 137 5.17 3.04 7.15
N ARG A 138 6.16 2.20 6.83
CA ARG A 138 7.36 2.62 6.09
C ARG A 138 7.03 3.01 4.64
N LEU A 139 6.29 2.16 3.93
CA LEU A 139 5.98 2.35 2.52
C LEU A 139 4.95 3.46 2.31
N SER A 140 3.93 3.57 3.15
CA SER A 140 2.98 4.70 3.09
C SER A 140 3.66 6.05 3.30
N LYS A 141 4.65 6.13 4.20
CA LYS A 141 5.41 7.37 4.41
C LYS A 141 6.21 7.75 3.16
N ARG A 142 6.85 6.76 2.52
CA ARG A 142 7.65 6.97 1.31
C ARG A 142 6.79 7.40 0.12
N SER A 143 5.68 6.71 -0.13
CA SER A 143 4.73 7.07 -1.19
C SER A 143 4.12 8.46 -0.96
N LEU A 144 3.81 8.82 0.30
CA LEU A 144 3.30 10.14 0.63
C LEU A 144 4.34 11.24 0.43
N GLN A 145 5.60 10.98 0.81
CA GLN A 145 6.68 11.92 0.61
C GLN A 145 6.92 12.18 -0.88
N SER A 146 6.98 11.14 -1.70
CA SER A 146 7.07 11.29 -3.16
C SER A 146 5.90 12.10 -3.73
N LEU A 147 4.68 11.91 -3.21
CA LEU A 147 3.51 12.67 -3.67
C LEU A 147 3.59 14.13 -3.25
N ARG A 148 4.07 14.38 -2.03
CA ARG A 148 4.30 15.72 -1.52
C ARG A 148 5.32 16.48 -2.35
N ASP A 149 6.41 15.82 -2.70
CA ASP A 149 7.50 16.41 -3.48
C ASP A 149 7.09 16.71 -4.94
N VAL A 150 6.07 16.00 -5.47
CA VAL A 150 5.51 16.26 -6.82
C VAL A 150 4.45 17.35 -6.82
N LEU A 151 3.65 17.43 -5.74
CA LEU A 151 2.53 18.36 -5.64
C LEU A 151 2.89 19.68 -4.94
N ASP A 152 4.08 19.79 -4.34
CA ASP A 152 4.49 20.91 -3.49
C ASP A 152 3.40 21.25 -2.46
N ILE A 153 2.90 20.26 -1.71
CA ILE A 153 1.81 20.46 -0.74
C ILE A 153 2.32 20.60 0.68
N GLN A 154 1.71 21.52 1.45
CA GLN A 154 1.96 21.65 2.88
C GLN A 154 1.04 20.70 3.66
N LEU A 155 1.63 19.94 4.58
CA LEU A 155 0.93 18.92 5.35
C LEU A 155 0.20 19.59 6.52
N ILE A 156 -1.13 19.65 6.47
CA ILE A 156 -1.93 20.00 7.64
C ILE A 156 -2.18 18.72 8.44
N LYS A 157 -2.03 18.84 9.76
CA LYS A 157 -1.98 17.77 10.77
C LYS A 157 -2.92 16.58 10.52
N LYS A 158 -2.38 15.41 10.86
CA LYS A 158 -3.03 14.10 11.00
C LYS A 158 -4.24 14.13 11.93
#